data_AF-A0A365TCR3-F1
#
_entry.id   AF-A0A365TCR3-F1
#
_cell.length_a   1.000
_cell.length_b   1.000
_cell.length_c   1.000
_cell.angle_alpha   90.00
_cell.angle_beta   90.00
_cell.angle_gamma   90.00
#
_symmetry.space_group_name_H-M   'P 1'
#
loop_
_entity.id
_entity.type
_entity.pdbx_description
1 polymer ?
#
loop_
_entity_poly.entity_id
_entity_poly.type
_entity_poly.pdbx_seq_one_letter_code
_entity_poly.pdbx_strand_id
1 'polypeptide(L)'
;MPVGARLSVRLADFGLRSIITHVIMGLGFIGAVVSGLFVEGEVGVISMVAFISFTAGMWICQSIHSLGNAATDEEYNGVLREVLNRV
;
A
#
# COMPACT_ATOMS: atom_id res chain seq x y z
N MET A 1 12.69 0.54 -31.16
CA MET A 1 12.40 -0.29 -29.95
C MET A 1 10.89 -0.33 -29.73
N PRO A 2 10.28 -1.52 -29.60
CA PRO A 2 8.82 -1.67 -29.53
C PRO A 2 8.25 -1.07 -28.24
N VAL A 3 7.13 -0.36 -28.37
CA VAL A 3 6.43 0.37 -27.29
C VAL A 3 6.07 -0.54 -26.10
N GLY A 4 5.73 -1.81 -26.36
CA GLY A 4 5.36 -2.78 -25.32
C GLY A 4 6.46 -3.08 -24.29
N ALA A 5 7.74 -3.01 -24.69
CA ALA A 5 8.84 -3.20 -23.76
C ALA A 5 8.92 -2.05 -22.72
N ARG A 6 8.59 -0.80 -23.12
CA ARG A 6 8.63 0.35 -22.19
C ARG A 6 7.49 0.32 -21.18
N LEU A 7 6.27 -0.06 -21.59
CA LEU A 7 5.13 -0.20 -20.68
C LEU A 7 5.38 -1.31 -19.66
N SER A 8 5.85 -2.48 -20.09
CA SER A 8 6.15 -3.59 -19.16
C SER A 8 7.18 -3.20 -18.10
N VAL A 9 8.19 -2.40 -18.48
CA VAL A 9 9.22 -1.91 -17.55
C VAL A 9 8.66 -0.87 -16.58
N ARG A 10 7.78 0.04 -17.03
CA ARG A 10 7.12 1.03 -16.15
C ARG A 10 6.13 0.40 -15.18
N LEU A 11 5.30 -0.52 -15.65
CA LEU A 11 4.38 -1.31 -14.82
C LEU A 11 5.14 -2.21 -13.84
N ALA A 12 6.25 -2.82 -14.26
CA ALA A 12 7.10 -3.59 -13.36
C ALA A 12 7.74 -2.69 -12.28
N ASP A 13 8.15 -1.48 -12.63
CA ASP A 13 8.75 -0.53 -11.67
C ASP A 13 7.71 -0.03 -10.65
N PHE A 14 6.49 0.32 -11.09
CA PHE A 14 5.39 0.66 -10.19
C PHE A 14 4.92 -0.55 -9.37
N GLY A 15 4.75 -1.71 -10.02
CA GLY A 15 4.29 -2.95 -9.41
C GLY A 15 5.25 -3.47 -8.34
N LEU A 16 6.56 -3.47 -8.62
CA LEU A 16 7.58 -3.86 -7.64
C LEU A 16 7.60 -2.90 -6.44
N ARG A 17 7.59 -1.59 -6.69
CA ARG A 17 7.50 -0.59 -5.62
C ARG A 17 6.23 -0.76 -4.78
N SER A 18 5.09 -1.01 -5.43
CA SER A 18 3.80 -1.26 -4.76
C SER A 18 3.86 -2.51 -3.89
N ILE A 19 4.41 -3.61 -4.37
CA ILE A 19 4.58 -4.85 -3.60
C ILE A 19 5.48 -4.62 -2.37
N ILE A 20 6.62 -3.95 -2.56
CA ILE A 20 7.54 -3.62 -1.45
C ILE A 20 6.82 -2.78 -0.40
N THR A 21 6.07 -1.77 -0.82
CA THR A 21 5.26 -0.93 0.07
C THR A 21 4.24 -1.77 0.86
N HIS A 22 3.53 -2.69 0.21
CA HIS A 22 2.58 -3.60 0.88
C HIS A 22 3.27 -4.54 1.88
N VAL A 23 4.47 -5.05 1.56
CA VAL A 23 5.24 -5.87 2.50
C VAL A 23 5.60 -5.07 3.75
N ILE A 24 6.06 -3.82 3.59
CA ILE A 24 6.36 -2.93 4.72
C ILE A 24 5.10 -2.67 5.56
N MET A 25 3.95 -2.45 4.93
CA MET A 25 2.67 -2.27 5.60
C MET A 25 2.27 -3.53 6.38
N GLY A 26 2.43 -4.72 5.79
CA GLY A 26 2.18 -5.99 6.45
C GLY A 26 3.09 -6.20 7.67
N LEU A 27 4.38 -5.90 7.54
CA LEU A 27 5.33 -5.96 8.65
C LEU A 27 4.99 -4.96 9.76
N GLY A 28 4.57 -3.74 9.41
CA GLY A 28 4.10 -2.74 10.37
C GLY A 28 2.88 -3.25 11.15
N PHE A 29 1.90 -3.85 10.46
CA PHE A 29 0.73 -4.42 11.12
C PHE A 29 1.08 -5.61 12.02
N ILE A 30 1.97 -6.51 11.58
CA ILE A 30 2.50 -7.59 12.42
C ILE A 30 3.19 -7.00 13.66
N GLY A 31 3.98 -5.94 13.50
CA GLY A 31 4.59 -5.20 14.61
C GLY A 31 3.55 -4.70 15.60
N ALA A 32 2.45 -4.13 15.13
CA ALA A 32 1.34 -3.70 16.01
C ALA A 32 0.75 -4.87 16.82
N VAL A 33 0.47 -6.00 16.17
CA VAL A 33 -0.07 -7.20 16.83
C VAL A 33 0.93 -7.74 17.86
N VAL A 34 2.21 -7.83 17.50
CA VAL A 34 3.25 -8.33 18.40
C VAL A 34 3.40 -7.41 19.61
N SER A 35 3.43 -6.09 19.40
CA SER A 35 3.50 -5.12 20.49
C SER A 35 2.27 -5.17 21.40
N GLY A 36 1.07 -5.27 20.84
CA GLY A 36 -0.17 -5.29 21.63
C GLY A 36 -0.39 -6.58 22.43
N LEU A 37 0.17 -7.71 21.98
CA LEU A 37 -0.07 -9.02 22.59
C LEU A 37 1.10 -9.52 23.46
N PHE A 38 2.34 -9.13 23.17
CA PHE A 38 3.53 -9.73 23.80
C PHE A 38 4.46 -8.71 24.47
N VAL A 39 4.20 -7.40 24.34
CA VAL A 39 4.99 -6.36 25.04
C VAL A 39 4.15 -5.79 26.17
N GLU A 40 4.67 -5.89 27.38
CA GLU A 40 3.95 -5.48 28.59
C GLU A 40 4.05 -3.97 28.85
N GLY A 41 3.06 -3.46 29.59
CA GLY A 41 3.03 -2.08 30.06
C GLY A 41 2.76 -1.05 28.96
N GLU A 42 3.01 0.21 29.31
CA GLU A 42 2.72 1.36 28.44
C GLU A 42 3.52 1.34 27.14
N VAL A 43 4.72 0.76 27.18
CA VAL A 43 5.59 0.60 26.00
C VAL A 43 4.91 -0.25 24.92
N GLY A 44 4.21 -1.32 25.30
CA GLY A 44 3.47 -2.17 24.36
C GLY A 44 2.32 -1.41 23.68
N VAL A 45 1.56 -0.64 24.47
CA VAL A 45 0.45 0.18 23.98
C VAL A 45 0.93 1.28 23.04
N ILE A 46 1.95 2.04 23.43
CA ILE A 46 2.52 3.11 22.59
C ILE A 46 3.07 2.53 21.28
N SER A 47 3.79 1.40 21.35
CA SER A 47 4.35 0.75 20.17
C SER A 47 3.25 0.23 19.24
N MET A 48 2.20 -0.39 19.79
CA MET A 48 1.04 -0.82 19.01
C MET A 48 0.38 0.35 18.29
N VAL A 49 0.09 1.44 19.01
CA VAL A 49 -0.53 2.64 18.43
C VAL A 49 0.36 3.26 17.35
N ALA A 50 1.67 3.32 17.58
CA ALA A 50 2.63 3.80 16.60
C ALA A 50 2.63 2.95 15.32
N PHE A 51 2.70 1.63 15.44
CA PHE A 51 2.70 0.71 14.29
C PHE A 51 1.37 0.74 13.52
N ILE A 52 0.23 0.84 14.20
CA ILE A 52 -1.09 1.02 13.57
C ILE A 52 -1.12 2.34 12.79
N SER A 53 -0.70 3.43 13.42
CA SER A 53 -0.72 4.78 12.82
C SER A 53 0.19 4.87 11.60
N PHE A 54 1.39 4.30 11.70
CA PHE A 54 2.33 4.18 10.58
C PHE A 54 1.72 3.38 9.43
N THR A 55 1.16 2.21 9.72
CA THR A 55 0.57 1.33 8.70
C THR A 55 -0.63 2.00 8.02
N ALA A 56 -1.50 2.66 8.78
CA ALA A 56 -2.64 3.41 8.25
C ALA A 56 -2.20 4.58 7.36
N GLY A 57 -1.19 5.35 7.80
CA GLY A 57 -0.61 6.43 6.99
C GLY A 57 -0.04 5.92 5.67
N MET A 58 0.69 4.80 5.70
CA MET A 58 1.22 4.15 4.49
C MET A 58 0.11 3.68 3.55
N TRP A 59 -0.98 3.13 4.06
CA TRP A 59 -2.17 2.75 3.29
C TRP A 59 -2.78 3.96 2.55
N ILE A 60 -2.89 5.11 3.23
CA ILE A 60 -3.42 6.34 2.63
C ILE A 60 -2.48 6.83 1.52
N CYS A 61 -1.18 6.94 1.80
CA CYS A 61 -0.18 7.38 0.83
C CYS A 61 -0.16 6.47 -0.42
N GLN A 62 -0.17 5.15 -0.22
CA GLN A 62 -0.17 4.18 -1.31
C GLN A 62 -1.45 4.26 -2.15
N SER A 63 -2.60 4.51 -1.52
CA SER A 63 -3.87 4.71 -2.23
C SER A 63 -3.82 5.95 -3.12
N ILE A 64 -3.32 7.07 -2.61
CA ILE A 64 -3.13 8.30 -3.39
C ILE A 64 -2.13 8.07 -4.53
N HIS A 65 -1.02 7.40 -4.26
CA HIS A 65 0.01 7.14 -5.27
C HIS A 65 -0.51 6.20 -6.37
N SER A 66 -1.29 5.18 -6.00
CA SER A 66 -1.95 4.27 -6.95
C SER A 66 -3.01 4.98 -7.78
N LEU A 67 -3.77 5.91 -7.19
CA LEU A 67 -4.76 6.71 -7.92
C LEU A 67 -4.09 7.69 -8.89
N GLY A 68 -3.01 8.35 -8.46
CA GLY A 68 -2.22 9.23 -9.33
C GLY A 68 -1.62 8.47 -10.52
N ASN A 69 -1.08 7.27 -10.29
CA ASN A 69 -0.59 6.40 -11.37
C ASN A 69 -1.70 6.03 -12.36
N ALA A 70 -2.92 5.76 -11.85
CA ALA A 70 -4.10 5.46 -12.68
C ALA A 70 -4.57 6.66 -13.52
N ALA A 71 -4.47 7.88 -12.98
CA ALA A 71 -4.96 9.10 -13.61
C ALA A 71 -4.00 9.64 -14.69
N THR A 72 -2.72 9.27 -14.67
CA THR A 72 -1.71 9.66 -15.67
C THR A 72 -1.65 8.74 -16.91
N ASP A 73 -2.78 8.14 -17.31
CA ASP A 73 -2.95 7.30 -18.52
C ASP A 73 -2.19 5.95 -18.56
N GLU A 74 -2.04 5.28 -17.41
CA GLU A 74 -1.94 3.82 -17.38
C GLU A 74 -3.16 3.27 -16.63
N GLU A 75 -4.15 2.81 -17.39
CA GLU A 75 -5.48 2.37 -16.98
C GLU A 75 -5.42 1.33 -15.83
N TYR A 76 -5.36 1.79 -14.58
CA TYR A 76 -5.56 0.91 -13.42
C TYR A 76 -7.07 0.66 -13.25
N ASN A 77 -7.54 -0.41 -13.87
CA ASN A 77 -8.88 -0.97 -13.66
C ASN A 77 -8.96 -1.76 -12.33
N GLY A 78 -8.71 -1.08 -11.21
CA GLY A 78 -8.98 -1.62 -9.88
C GLY A 78 -10.41 -1.38 -9.41
N VAL A 79 -10.63 -1.48 -8.09
CA VAL A 79 -11.92 -1.39 -7.37
C VAL A 79 -12.84 -0.24 -7.83
N LEU A 80 -12.30 0.87 -8.35
CA LEU A 80 -13.11 1.96 -8.91
C LEU A 80 -14.00 1.53 -10.09
N ARG A 81 -13.58 0.57 -10.93
CA ARG A 81 -14.39 0.09 -12.06
C ARG A 81 -15.62 -0.72 -11.60
N GLU A 82 -15.51 -1.43 -10.48
CA GLU A 82 -16.64 -2.17 -9.88
C GLU A 82 -17.69 -1.22 -9.31
N VAL A 83 -17.28 -0.07 -8.77
CA VAL A 83 -18.20 0.96 -8.27
C VAL A 83 -18.87 1.70 -9.43
N LEU A 84 -18.11 2.01 -10.49
CA LEU A 84 -18.64 2.73 -11.66
C LEU A 84 -19.59 1.87 -12.52
N ASN A 85 -19.45 0.54 -12.51
CA ASN A 85 -20.34 -0.37 -13.23
C ASN A 85 -21.70 -0.61 -12.53
N ARG A 86 -21.88 -0.12 -11.30
CA ARG A 86 -23.11 -0.32 -10.51
C ARG A 86 -24.05 0.89 -10.48
N VAL A 87 -23.69 1.98 -11.17
CA VAL A 87 -24.50 3.21 -11.32
C VAL A 87 -24.75 3.42 -12.81
#